data_AF-A0A150QHV8-F1
#
_entry.id   AF-A0A150QHV8-F1
#
_cell.length_a   1.000
_cell.length_b   1.000
_cell.length_c   1.000
_cell.angle_alpha   90.00
_cell.angle_beta   90.00
_cell.angle_gamma   90.00
#
_symmetry.space_group_name_H-M   'P 1'
#
loop_
_entity.id
_entity.type
_entity.pdbx_description
1 polymer ?
#
loop_
_entity_poly.entity_id
_entity_poly.type
_entity_poly.pdbx_seq_one_letter_code
_entity_poly.pdbx_strand_id
1 'polypeptide(L)'
;MRSLFEQVVDCCGLAPAFARRIIQEACERSGVSPPEAMTPADLIRSLPHIRQALAVFLDPREVALKTAAMRALVKGSWPSMPAVAPPDASQEIRTPQEEPKAKSSS
;
A
#
# COMPACT_ATOMS: atom_id res chain seq x y z
N MET A 1 -9.38 -25.48 -6.34
CA MET A 1 -8.50 -24.32 -6.10
C MET A 1 -9.29 -23.32 -5.26
N ARG A 2 -8.70 -22.71 -4.22
CA ARG A 2 -9.38 -21.65 -3.45
C ARG A 2 -9.43 -20.35 -4.26
N SER A 3 -10.54 -19.63 -4.20
CA SER A 3 -10.65 -18.33 -4.89
C SER A 3 -9.69 -17.31 -4.30
N LEU A 4 -9.38 -16.24 -5.05
CA LEU A 4 -8.55 -15.15 -4.53
C LEU A 4 -9.17 -14.51 -3.28
N PHE A 5 -10.52 -14.41 -3.26
CA PHE A 5 -11.27 -13.95 -2.10
C PHE A 5 -11.04 -14.82 -0.86
N GLU A 6 -11.11 -16.14 -1.01
CA GLU A 6 -10.85 -17.06 0.10
C GLU A 6 -9.41 -16.95 0.63
N GLN A 7 -8.44 -16.75 -0.26
CA GLN A 7 -7.04 -16.54 0.14
C GLN A 7 -6.85 -15.24 0.94
N VAL A 8 -7.55 -14.16 0.57
CA VAL A 8 -7.56 -12.90 1.30
C VAL A 8 -8.19 -13.06 2.68
N VAL A 9 -9.32 -13.76 2.76
CA VAL A 9 -10.03 -14.07 4.02
C VAL A 9 -9.13 -14.87 4.96
N ASP A 10 -8.43 -15.90 4.46
CA ASP A 10 -7.49 -16.70 5.25
C ASP A 10 -6.31 -15.84 5.77
N CYS A 11 -5.86 -14.86 4.98
CA CYS A 11 -4.78 -13.96 5.38
C CYS A 11 -5.15 -13.05 6.56
N CYS A 12 -6.44 -12.76 6.79
CA CYS A 12 -6.88 -11.90 7.90
C CYS A 12 -6.54 -12.49 9.27
N GLY A 13 -6.48 -13.82 9.41
CA GLY A 13 -6.27 -14.48 10.71
C GLY A 13 -7.40 -14.24 11.72
N LEU A 14 -8.58 -13.80 11.25
CA LEU A 14 -9.80 -13.62 12.03
C LEU A 14 -10.71 -14.84 11.87
N ALA A 15 -11.76 -14.93 12.69
CA ALA A 15 -12.79 -15.97 12.53
C ALA A 15 -13.36 -15.97 11.09
N PRO A 16 -13.45 -17.12 10.39
CA PRO A 16 -13.73 -17.15 8.95
C PRO A 16 -15.01 -16.44 8.52
N ALA A 17 -16.12 -16.62 9.24
CA ALA A 17 -17.39 -15.96 8.93
C ALA A 17 -17.31 -14.44 9.09
N PHE A 18 -16.55 -13.97 10.07
CA PHE A 18 -16.34 -12.56 10.35
C PHE A 18 -15.42 -11.92 9.32
N ALA A 19 -14.29 -12.57 9.01
CA ALA A 19 -13.36 -12.15 7.97
C ALA A 19 -14.06 -12.02 6.61
N ARG A 20 -14.87 -13.02 6.21
CA ARG A 20 -15.65 -12.97 4.96
C ARG A 20 -16.51 -11.72 4.87
N ARG A 21 -17.26 -11.40 5.93
CA ARG A 21 -18.16 -10.27 5.94
C ARG A 21 -17.42 -8.93 5.82
N ILE A 22 -16.36 -8.73 6.60
CA ILE A 22 -15.57 -7.49 6.58
C ILE A 22 -14.91 -7.29 5.21
N ILE A 23 -14.31 -8.35 4.66
CA ILE A 23 -13.64 -8.26 3.36
C ILE A 23 -14.66 -8.04 2.24
N GLN A 24 -15.81 -8.69 2.29
CA GLN A 24 -16.90 -8.44 1.35
C GLN A 24 -17.33 -6.97 1.36
N GLU A 25 -17.60 -6.39 2.54
CA GLU A 25 -17.98 -4.98 2.63
C GLU A 25 -16.85 -4.03 2.17
N ALA A 26 -15.59 -4.39 2.35
CA ALA A 26 -14.45 -3.62 1.86
C ALA A 26 -14.33 -3.69 0.32
N CYS A 27 -14.57 -4.86 -0.28
CA CYS A 27 -14.61 -5.05 -1.73
C CYS A 27 -15.79 -4.29 -2.36
N GLU A 28 -16.98 -4.37 -1.79
CA GLU A 28 -18.17 -3.65 -2.27
C GLU A 28 -17.96 -2.14 -2.24
N ARG A 29 -17.35 -1.61 -1.17
CA ARG A 29 -16.93 -0.19 -1.08
C ARG A 29 -15.96 0.25 -2.18
N SER A 30 -15.23 -0.70 -2.75
CA SER A 30 -14.27 -0.50 -3.83
C SER A 30 -14.88 -0.74 -5.22
N GLY A 31 -16.19 -1.01 -5.30
CA GLY A 31 -16.90 -1.34 -6.54
C GLY A 31 -16.65 -2.77 -7.04
N VAL A 32 -16.10 -3.66 -6.21
CA VAL A 32 -15.83 -5.06 -6.55
C VAL A 32 -17.00 -5.92 -6.08
N SER A 33 -17.86 -6.31 -7.02
CA SER A 33 -18.97 -7.24 -6.78
C SER A 33 -19.27 -8.04 -8.05
N PRO A 34 -19.44 -9.38 -7.97
CA PRO A 34 -19.39 -10.21 -6.78
C PRO A 34 -17.93 -10.50 -6.31
N PRO A 35 -17.69 -10.64 -5.00
CA PRO A 35 -16.34 -10.87 -4.44
C PRO A 35 -15.71 -12.18 -4.92
N GLU A 36 -16.51 -13.15 -5.36
CA GLU A 36 -16.04 -14.44 -5.87
C GLU A 36 -15.34 -14.32 -7.23
N ALA A 37 -15.68 -13.28 -8.00
CA ALA A 37 -15.08 -12.97 -9.31
C ALA A 37 -13.91 -11.97 -9.20
N MET A 38 -13.43 -11.70 -7.98
CA MET A 38 -12.37 -10.73 -7.73
C MET A 38 -11.09 -11.07 -8.50
N THR A 39 -10.62 -10.13 -9.32
CA THR A 39 -9.33 -10.21 -10.02
C THR A 39 -8.19 -9.67 -9.15
N PRO A 40 -6.92 -9.95 -9.50
CA PRO A 40 -5.77 -9.33 -8.84
C PRO A 40 -5.82 -7.79 -8.83
N ALA A 41 -6.31 -7.17 -9.91
CA ALA A 41 -6.46 -5.72 -10.00
C ALA A 41 -7.53 -5.19 -9.04
N ASP A 42 -8.62 -5.94 -8.87
CA ASP A 42 -9.67 -5.62 -7.91
C ASP A 42 -9.18 -5.67 -6.47
N LEU A 43 -8.36 -6.68 -6.13
CA LEU A 43 -7.72 -6.76 -4.82
C LEU A 43 -6.82 -5.54 -4.58
N ILE A 44 -5.98 -5.16 -5.55
CA ILE A 44 -5.11 -3.99 -5.43
C ILE A 44 -5.91 -2.71 -5.15
N ARG A 45 -7.04 -2.52 -5.84
CA ARG A 45 -7.96 -1.39 -5.61
C ARG A 45 -8.64 -1.44 -4.24
N SER A 46 -8.93 -2.65 -3.74
CA SER A 46 -9.64 -2.86 -2.48
C SER A 46 -8.75 -2.82 -1.23
N LEU A 47 -7.43 -3.03 -1.38
CA LEU A 47 -6.46 -3.02 -0.26
C LEU A 47 -6.57 -1.82 0.70
N PRO A 48 -6.71 -0.55 0.27
CA PRO A 48 -6.87 0.57 1.20
C PRO A 48 -8.13 0.44 2.07
N HIS A 49 -9.24 -0.01 1.49
CA HIS A 49 -10.50 -0.25 2.20
C HIS A 49 -10.39 -1.45 3.16
N ILE A 50 -9.75 -2.53 2.71
CA ILE A 50 -9.47 -3.71 3.54
C ILE A 50 -8.61 -3.32 4.75
N ARG A 51 -7.54 -2.55 4.51
CA ARG A 51 -6.65 -2.05 5.57
C ARG A 51 -7.42 -1.24 6.61
N GLN A 52 -8.28 -0.33 6.17
CA GLN A 52 -9.09 0.50 7.05
C GLN A 52 -10.08 -0.34 7.87
N ALA A 53 -10.70 -1.35 7.26
CA ALA A 53 -11.62 -2.23 7.95
C ALA A 53 -10.91 -3.12 8.99
N LEU A 54 -9.71 -3.64 8.67
CA LEU A 54 -8.90 -4.42 9.60
C LEU A 54 -8.38 -3.58 10.78
N ALA A 55 -8.07 -2.31 10.57
CA ALA A 55 -7.57 -1.40 11.61
C ALA A 55 -8.58 -1.11 12.73
N VAL A 56 -9.86 -1.48 12.56
CA VAL A 56 -10.87 -1.42 13.63
C VAL A 56 -10.67 -2.54 14.66
N PHE A 57 -10.05 -3.66 14.26
CA PHE A 57 -9.97 -4.88 15.07
C PHE A 57 -8.55 -5.32 15.39
N LEU A 58 -7.57 -4.90 14.58
CA LEU A 58 -6.18 -5.31 14.67
C LEU A 58 -5.27 -4.12 14.95
N ASP A 59 -4.19 -4.38 15.68
CA ASP A 59 -3.14 -3.40 15.90
C ASP A 59 -2.45 -2.98 14.59
N PRO A 60 -1.89 -1.77 14.50
CA PRO A 60 -1.28 -1.26 13.27
C PRO A 60 -0.15 -2.17 12.72
N ARG A 61 0.58 -2.85 13.61
CA ARG A 61 1.61 -3.82 13.22
C ARG A 61 1.00 -5.04 12.54
N GLU A 62 -0.10 -5.56 13.06
CA GLU A 62 -0.81 -6.71 12.48
C GLU A 62 -1.46 -6.35 11.15
N VAL A 63 -2.12 -5.18 11.09
CA VAL A 63 -2.68 -4.64 9.86
C VAL A 63 -1.62 -4.55 8.77
N ALA A 64 -0.42 -4.03 9.09
CA ALA A 64 0.69 -3.94 8.14
C ALA A 64 1.14 -5.33 7.65
N LEU A 65 1.28 -6.30 8.55
CA LEU A 65 1.64 -7.68 8.22
C LEU A 65 0.58 -8.36 7.33
N LYS A 66 -0.71 -8.25 7.68
CA LYS A 66 -1.80 -8.85 6.89
C LYS A 66 -1.92 -8.21 5.52
N THR A 67 -1.80 -6.87 5.47
CA THR A 67 -1.80 -6.13 4.20
C THR A 67 -0.62 -6.59 3.33
N ALA A 68 0.59 -6.70 3.88
CA ALA A 68 1.75 -7.19 3.14
C ALA A 68 1.56 -8.62 2.60
N ALA A 69 0.95 -9.52 3.38
CA ALA A 69 0.61 -10.86 2.94
C ALA A 69 -0.37 -10.83 1.75
N MET A 70 -1.43 -10.02 1.82
CA MET A 70 -2.38 -9.84 0.72
C MET A 70 -1.72 -9.25 -0.53
N ARG A 71 -0.75 -8.33 -0.37
CA ARG A 71 0.02 -7.78 -1.49
C ARG A 71 0.86 -8.85 -2.18
N ALA A 72 1.38 -9.82 -1.43
CA ALA A 72 2.17 -10.93 -1.97
C ALA A 72 1.33 -11.87 -2.86
N LEU A 73 0.03 -12.00 -2.58
CA LEU A 73 -0.90 -12.79 -3.42
C LEU A 73 -0.99 -12.26 -4.86
N VAL A 74 -0.73 -10.97 -5.08
CA VAL A 74 -0.87 -10.29 -6.37
C VAL A 74 0.44 -9.69 -6.88
N LYS A 75 1.59 -10.20 -6.42
CA LYS A 75 2.93 -9.66 -6.74
C LYS A 75 3.17 -9.43 -8.24
N GLY A 76 2.67 -10.30 -9.11
CA GLY A 76 2.81 -10.19 -10.56
C GLY A 76 1.81 -9.26 -11.26
N SER A 77 0.82 -8.73 -10.53
CA SER A 77 -0.25 -7.88 -11.07
C SER A 77 -0.19 -6.44 -10.55
N TRP A 78 0.83 -6.10 -9.77
CA TRP A 78 1.03 -4.72 -9.34
C TRP A 78 1.23 -3.85 -10.58
N PRO A 79 0.49 -2.74 -10.71
CA PRO A 79 0.89 -1.75 -11.69
C PRO A 79 2.33 -1.38 -11.38
N SER A 80 3.19 -1.43 -12.40
CA SER A 80 4.56 -0.94 -12.32
C SER A 80 4.49 0.57 -12.09
N MET A 81 4.20 0.98 -10.87
CA MET A 81 4.30 2.38 -10.50
C MET A 81 5.78 2.71 -10.50
N PRO A 82 6.21 3.80 -11.17
CA PRO A 82 7.51 4.37 -10.85
C PRO A 82 7.46 4.69 -9.36
N ALA A 83 8.42 4.17 -8.59
CA ALA A 83 8.57 4.55 -7.20
C ALA A 83 8.56 6.09 -7.16
N VAL A 84 7.64 6.67 -6.38
CA VAL A 84 7.70 8.10 -6.06
C VAL A 84 9.14 8.34 -5.62
N ALA A 85 9.90 9.06 -6.45
CA ALA A 85 11.26 9.41 -6.12
C ALA A 85 11.18 10.08 -4.74
N PRO A 86 12.03 9.69 -3.77
CA PRO A 86 12.09 10.38 -2.50
C PRO A 86 12.21 11.88 -2.81
N PRO A 87 11.47 12.76 -2.10
CA PRO A 87 11.58 14.19 -2.33
C PRO A 87 13.06 14.54 -2.24
N ASP A 88 13.57 15.03 -3.36
CA ASP A 88 14.96 15.39 -3.58
C ASP A 88 15.48 16.17 -2.37
N ALA A 89 16.41 15.56 -1.62
CA ALA A 89 17.06 16.15 -0.46
C ALA A 89 18.12 17.19 -0.88
N SER A 90 17.98 17.85 -2.03
CA SER A 90 18.94 18.85 -2.52
C SER A 90 18.49 20.30 -2.32
N GLN A 91 17.50 20.56 -1.46
CA GLN A 91 17.27 21.92 -0.94
C GLN A 91 18.13 22.20 0.30
N GLU A 92 19.42 21.88 0.24
CA GLU A 92 20.40 22.36 1.21
C GLU A 92 20.89 23.74 0.76
N ILE A 93 20.28 24.77 1.34
CA ILE A 93 20.91 26.00 1.83
C ILE A 93 21.82 26.74 0.82
N ARG A 94 21.28 27.81 0.23
CA ARG A 94 22.07 28.87 -0.40
C ARG A 94 23.06 29.44 0.62
N THR A 95 24.35 29.23 0.37
CA THR A 95 25.48 29.79 1.13
C THR A 95 25.49 31.33 1.04
N PRO A 96 25.71 32.07 2.15
CA PRO A 96 25.98 33.51 2.09
C PRO A 96 27.43 33.80 1.62
N GLN A 97 27.54 34.80 0.73
CA GLN A 97 28.60 35.81 0.51
C GLN A 97 29.89 35.72 1.38
N GLU A 98 31.13 35.80 0.87
CA GLU A 98 31.93 37.02 0.55
C GLU A 98 33.41 36.55 0.37
N GLU A 99 34.19 36.90 -0.66
CA GLU A 99 35.13 38.06 -0.73
C GLU A 99 35.96 37.95 -2.04
N PRO A 100 36.25 39.05 -2.78
CA PRO A 100 37.13 39.02 -3.96
C PRO A 100 38.61 39.17 -3.58
N LYS A 101 39.40 38.16 -3.92
CA LYS A 101 40.86 38.13 -3.74
C LYS A 101 41.55 39.13 -4.68
N ALA A 102 41.96 40.27 -4.12
CA ALA A 102 42.97 41.12 -4.73
C ALA A 102 44.34 40.42 -4.68
N LYS A 103 45.02 40.29 -5.83
CA LYS A 103 46.48 40.47 -5.97
C LYS A 103 46.90 40.55 -7.43
N SER A 104 47.50 41.68 -7.75
CA SER A 104 48.03 42.15 -9.03
C SER A 104 49.07 41.24 -9.67
N SER A 105 49.08 41.25 -11.01
CA SER A 105 50.20 40.88 -11.87
C SER A 105 51.11 42.09 -12.14
N SER A 106 52.41 41.81 -12.22
CA SER A 106 53.51 42.57 -12.84
C SER A 106 53.90 43.94 -12.27
#